data_AF-A0A7Y2C8D4-F1
#
_entry.id   AF-A0A7Y2C8D4-F1
#
_cell.length_a   1.000
_cell.length_b   1.000
_cell.length_c   1.000
_cell.angle_alpha   90.00
_cell.angle_beta   90.00
_cell.angle_gamma   90.00
#
_symmetry.space_group_name_H-M   'P 1'
#
loop_
_entity.id
_entity.type
_entity.pdbx_description
1 polymer ?
#
loop_
_entity_poly.entity_id
_entity_poly.type
_entity_poly.pdbx_seq_one_letter_code
_entity_poly.pdbx_strand_id
1 'polypeptide(L)'
;MAASYLHIMVHSDLITVTPENVDEVGFFCKMSARGKPGYEQKLEWLKQRYSEGLEMRLLGSGNRGFVEFIPGAFAWRGIQKASEYMVIHCLWVVGKSKGHGYGTA
;
A
#
# COMPACT_ATOMS: atom_id res chain seq x y z
N MET A 1 8.14 -18.96 35.23
CA MET A 1 8.19 -19.28 33.79
C MET A 1 7.36 -18.25 33.07
N ALA A 2 8.00 -17.20 32.57
CA ALA A 2 7.32 -15.99 32.12
C ALA A 2 6.87 -16.13 30.65
N ALA A 3 5.56 -16.09 30.48
CA ALA A 3 4.80 -15.54 29.36
C ALA A 3 5.62 -15.08 28.14
N SER A 4 5.62 -15.90 27.08
CA SER A 4 5.94 -15.48 25.71
C SER A 4 4.79 -14.64 25.14
N TYR A 5 4.61 -13.44 25.67
CA TYR A 5 3.72 -12.44 25.09
C TYR A 5 4.56 -11.38 24.38
N LEU A 6 4.09 -10.99 23.19
CA LEU A 6 4.48 -9.78 22.47
C LEU A 6 5.78 -9.83 21.65
N HIS A 7 5.86 -10.76 20.70
CA HIS A 7 6.61 -10.49 19.44
C HIS A 7 5.65 -9.99 18.36
N ILE A 8 4.76 -9.05 18.70
CA ILE A 8 4.22 -8.12 17.70
C ILE A 8 5.19 -6.94 17.75
N MET A 9 6.33 -7.10 17.07
CA MET A 9 7.09 -5.93 16.65
C MET A 9 6.17 -5.19 15.67
N VAL A 10 5.42 -4.21 16.16
CA VAL A 10 4.89 -3.14 15.33
C VAL A 10 6.12 -2.50 14.70
N HIS A 11 6.44 -2.86 13.46
CA HIS A 11 7.56 -2.27 12.74
C HIS A 11 7.16 -0.84 12.44
N SER A 12 7.63 0.10 13.27
CA SER A 12 7.21 1.50 13.36
C SER A 12 7.53 2.38 12.14
N ASP A 13 7.75 1.80 10.96
CA ASP A 13 8.19 2.55 9.77
C ASP A 13 7.29 2.26 8.56
N LEU A 14 5.97 2.39 8.70
CA LEU A 14 5.08 2.44 7.54
C LEU A 14 4.71 3.89 7.24
N ILE A 15 4.85 4.29 5.98
CA ILE A 15 4.40 5.59 5.50
C ILE A 15 3.02 5.41 4.89
N THR A 16 2.00 6.02 5.50
CA THR A 16 0.67 6.12 4.89
C THR A 16 0.71 7.16 3.79
N VAL A 17 0.33 6.77 2.58
CA VAL A 17 0.21 7.69 1.45
C VAL A 17 -1.18 8.33 1.49
N THR A 18 -1.23 9.65 1.40
CA THR A 18 -2.45 10.46 1.45
C THR A 18 -2.50 11.37 0.21
N PRO A 19 -3.67 11.94 -0.13
CA PRO A 19 -3.77 12.92 -1.22
C PRO A 19 -2.80 14.10 -1.07
N GLU A 20 -2.44 14.48 0.16
CA GLU A 20 -1.58 15.62 0.47
C GLU A 20 -0.10 15.29 0.32
N ASN A 21 0.31 14.03 0.53
CA ASN A 21 1.72 13.63 0.48
C ASN A 21 2.09 12.77 -0.73
N VAL A 22 1.11 12.27 -1.51
CA VAL A 22 1.36 11.33 -2.61
C VAL A 22 2.26 11.90 -3.71
N ASP A 23 2.21 13.22 -3.92
CA ASP A 23 3.09 13.91 -4.84
C ASP A 23 4.55 13.86 -4.35
N GLU A 24 4.80 13.90 -3.05
CA GLU A 24 6.13 13.81 -2.45
C GLU A 24 6.61 12.36 -2.41
N VAL A 25 5.88 11.50 -1.70
CA VAL A 25 6.30 10.13 -1.37
C VAL A 25 6.07 9.13 -2.51
N GLY A 26 5.19 9.47 -3.45
CA GLY A 26 4.77 8.59 -4.54
C GLY A 26 3.86 7.44 -4.09
N PHE A 27 3.49 6.57 -5.03
CA PHE A 27 2.54 5.47 -4.79
C PHE A 27 3.07 4.09 -5.21
N PHE A 28 4.41 3.92 -5.23
CA PHE A 28 5.17 2.72 -5.60
C PHE A 28 4.96 2.19 -7.03
N CYS A 29 3.73 1.93 -7.44
CA CYS A 29 3.39 1.58 -8.81
C CYS A 29 3.89 2.64 -9.77
N LYS A 30 4.54 2.23 -10.87
CA LYS A 30 4.92 3.13 -11.97
C LYS A 30 5.92 4.24 -11.57
N MET A 31 6.58 4.14 -10.42
CA MET A 31 7.59 5.12 -9.98
C MET A 31 8.73 5.33 -11.00
N SER A 32 9.12 4.29 -11.75
CA SER A 32 10.14 4.40 -12.81
C SER A 32 9.72 5.28 -14.00
N ALA A 33 8.44 5.67 -14.09
CA ALA A 33 7.90 6.53 -15.12
C ALA A 33 7.36 7.86 -14.55
N ARG A 34 7.82 8.29 -13.38
CA ARG A 34 7.46 9.60 -12.79
C ARG A 34 7.72 10.74 -13.78
N GLY A 35 6.78 11.69 -13.89
CA GLY A 35 6.82 12.78 -14.88
C GLY A 35 6.43 12.37 -16.31
N LYS A 36 6.03 11.12 -16.56
CA LYS A 36 5.43 10.70 -17.84
C LYS A 36 3.90 10.80 -17.76
N PRO A 37 3.19 11.05 -18.87
CA PRO A 37 1.73 11.24 -18.86
C PRO A 37 0.97 10.12 -18.14
N GLY A 38 1.41 8.87 -18.29
CA GLY A 38 0.75 7.76 -17.63
C GLY A 38 0.99 7.67 -16.12
N TYR A 39 2.02 8.31 -15.56
CA TYR A 39 2.19 8.45 -14.11
C TYR A 39 1.21 9.50 -13.59
N GLU A 40 1.16 10.67 -14.22
CA GLU A 40 0.26 11.76 -13.83
C GLU A 40 -1.21 11.34 -13.91
N GLN A 41 -1.62 10.64 -14.97
CA GLN A 41 -2.98 10.10 -15.08
C GLN A 41 -3.32 9.13 -13.96
N LYS A 42 -2.36 8.29 -13.54
CA LYS A 42 -2.57 7.37 -12.42
C LYS A 42 -2.62 8.12 -11.09
N LEU A 43 -1.78 9.13 -10.90
CA LEU A 43 -1.74 9.97 -9.72
C LEU A 43 -3.07 10.68 -9.49
N GLU A 44 -3.60 11.35 -10.53
CA GLU A 44 -4.89 12.02 -10.47
C GLU A 44 -6.04 11.06 -10.22
N TRP A 45 -5.99 9.88 -10.85
CA TRP A 45 -6.98 8.85 -10.57
C TRP A 45 -6.90 8.32 -9.13
N LEU A 46 -5.71 8.10 -8.58
CA LEU A 46 -5.54 7.69 -7.17
C LEU A 46 -6.07 8.73 -6.20
N LYS A 47 -5.80 10.02 -6.45
CA LYS A 47 -6.31 11.14 -5.64
C LYS A 47 -7.82 11.08 -5.45
N GLN A 48 -8.56 10.69 -6.49
CA GLN A 48 -10.03 10.54 -6.43
C GLN A 48 -10.50 9.33 -5.62
N ARG A 49 -9.69 8.26 -5.53
CA ARG A 49 -10.08 6.99 -4.89
C ARG A 49 -9.83 6.99 -3.38
N TYR A 50 -9.00 7.90 -2.86
CA TYR A 50 -8.79 8.00 -1.40
C TYR A 50 -10.09 8.30 -0.64
N SER A 51 -11.01 9.08 -1.21
CA SER A 51 -12.33 9.33 -0.59
C SER A 51 -13.24 8.10 -0.56
N GLU A 52 -12.95 7.08 -1.39
CA GLU A 52 -13.64 5.79 -1.41
C GLU A 52 -13.00 4.78 -0.43
N GLY A 53 -11.99 5.20 0.34
CA GLY A 53 -11.30 4.36 1.31
C GLY A 53 -10.11 3.60 0.74
N LEU A 54 -9.55 4.02 -0.40
CA LEU A 54 -8.26 3.50 -0.86
C LEU A 54 -7.18 3.85 0.16
N GLU A 55 -6.42 2.85 0.60
CA GLU A 55 -5.25 3.02 1.44
C GLU A 55 -4.01 2.45 0.74
N MET A 56 -2.91 3.19 0.85
CA MET A 56 -1.59 2.73 0.43
C MET A 56 -0.59 2.93 1.57
N ARG A 57 0.21 1.91 1.85
CA ARG A 57 1.27 1.98 2.86
C ARG A 57 2.59 1.56 2.26
N LEU A 58 3.62 2.40 2.38
CA LEU A 58 4.98 2.12 1.94
C LEU A 58 5.84 1.67 3.11
N LEU A 59 6.83 0.82 2.87
CA LEU A 59 7.91 0.58 3.84
C LEU A 59 8.81 1.83 3.94
N GLY A 60 9.04 2.30 5.16
CA GLY A 60 9.93 3.41 5.51
C GLY A 60 11.36 2.94 5.83
N SER A 61 12.15 3.85 6.42
CA SER A 61 13.54 3.58 6.86
C SER A 61 14.45 2.96 5.79
N GLY A 62 14.29 3.41 4.54
CA GLY A 62 15.09 2.95 3.41
C GLY A 62 14.78 1.51 2.95
N ASN A 63 13.69 0.91 3.45
CA ASN A 63 13.13 -0.32 2.92
C ASN A 63 12.29 -0.04 1.67
N ARG A 64 12.01 -1.08 0.88
CA ARG A 64 11.25 -0.97 -0.36
C ARG A 64 10.16 -2.04 -0.43
N GLY A 65 8.94 -1.58 -0.25
CA GLY A 65 7.74 -2.37 -0.43
C GLY A 65 6.51 -1.50 -0.23
N PHE A 66 5.36 -2.04 -0.59
CA PHE A 66 4.08 -1.39 -0.35
C PHE A 66 2.93 -2.38 -0.33
N VAL A 67 1.81 -1.92 0.21
CA VAL A 67 0.50 -2.55 0.08
C VAL A 67 -0.53 -1.49 -0.34
N GLU A 68 -1.44 -1.86 -1.23
CA GLU A 68 -2.57 -1.06 -1.73
C GLU A 68 -3.85 -1.86 -1.52
N PHE A 69 -4.82 -1.30 -0.79
CA PHE A 69 -6.07 -1.97 -0.47
C PHE A 69 -7.24 -0.99 -0.35
N ILE A 70 -8.46 -1.49 -0.52
CA ILE A 70 -9.69 -0.68 -0.53
C ILE A 70 -10.87 -1.52 -0.02
N PRO A 71 -11.94 -0.92 0.55
CA PRO A 71 -13.19 -1.63 0.78
C PRO A 71 -13.69 -2.27 -0.51
N GLY A 72 -14.12 -3.53 -0.45
CA GLY A 72 -14.48 -4.29 -1.64
C GLY A 72 -15.68 -3.72 -2.39
N ALA A 73 -16.54 -2.94 -1.73
CA ALA A 73 -17.60 -2.17 -2.39
C ALA A 73 -17.09 -1.19 -3.47
N PHE A 74 -15.84 -0.73 -3.37
CA PHE A 74 -15.18 0.18 -4.30
C PHE A 74 -14.04 -0.49 -5.09
N ALA A 75 -13.82 -1.80 -4.91
CA ALA A 75 -12.77 -2.51 -5.61
C ALA A 75 -13.06 -2.64 -7.11
N TRP A 76 -12.03 -2.51 -7.94
CA TRP A 76 -12.16 -2.61 -9.41
C TRP A 76 -12.24 -4.06 -9.93
N ARG A 77 -12.35 -5.05 -9.03
CA ARG A 77 -12.45 -6.48 -9.37
C ARG A 77 -13.87 -6.96 -9.09
N GLY A 78 -14.43 -7.76 -10.00
CA GLY A 78 -15.72 -8.42 -9.76
C GLY A 78 -15.59 -9.48 -8.66
N ILE A 79 -16.12 -9.17 -7.47
CA ILE A 79 -16.10 -10.06 -6.31
C ILE A 79 -17.53 -10.20 -5.79
N GLN A 80 -18.00 -11.43 -5.61
CA GLN A 80 -19.32 -11.67 -5.03
C GLN A 80 -19.33 -11.23 -3.56
N LYS A 81 -20.38 -10.49 -3.15
CA LYS A 81 -20.49 -9.91 -1.80
C LYS A 81 -19.29 -9.01 -1.43
N ALA A 82 -18.73 -8.28 -2.40
CA ALA A 82 -17.52 -7.48 -2.21
C ALA A 82 -17.58 -6.50 -1.02
N SER A 83 -18.76 -5.96 -0.72
CA SER A 83 -18.98 -5.05 0.42
C SER A 83 -18.65 -5.67 1.79
N GLU A 84 -18.58 -7.00 1.91
CA GLU A 84 -18.22 -7.70 3.14
C GLU A 84 -16.69 -7.87 3.30
N TYR A 85 -15.89 -7.40 2.34
CA TYR A 85 -14.45 -7.66 2.28
C TYR A 85 -13.63 -6.37 2.17
N MET A 86 -12.36 -6.48 2.54
CA MET A 86 -11.29 -5.58 2.09
C MET A 86 -10.53 -6.27 0.96
N VAL A 87 -10.19 -5.52 -0.08
CA VAL A 87 -9.49 -6.06 -1.25
C VAL A 87 -8.09 -5.49 -1.29
N ILE A 88 -7.08 -6.36 -1.17
CA ILE A 88 -5.70 -6.00 -1.48
C ILE A 88 -5.56 -6.02 -3.01
N HIS A 89 -5.38 -4.85 -3.60
CA HIS A 89 -5.11 -4.72 -5.02
C HIS A 89 -3.68 -5.11 -5.35
N CYS A 90 -2.73 -4.69 -4.51
CA CYS A 90 -1.30 -4.93 -4.74
C CYS A 90 -0.53 -5.07 -3.43
N LEU A 91 0.44 -5.98 -3.41
CA LEU A 91 1.41 -6.14 -2.33
C LEU A 91 2.75 -6.52 -2.95
N TRP A 92 3.78 -5.70 -2.75
CA TRP A 92 5.13 -5.97 -3.27
C TRP A 92 6.18 -5.64 -2.23
N VAL A 93 7.18 -6.52 -2.12
CA VAL A 93 8.43 -6.28 -1.36
C VAL A 93 9.60 -6.56 -2.30
N VAL A 94 10.55 -5.62 -2.40
CA VAL A 94 11.59 -5.66 -3.44
C VAL A 94 13.00 -5.42 -2.90
N GLY A 95 13.99 -5.85 -3.68
CA GLY A 95 15.41 -5.64 -3.38
C GLY A 95 15.82 -6.20 -2.03
N LYS A 96 16.62 -5.41 -1.29
CA LYS A 96 17.15 -5.76 0.04
C LYS A 96 16.07 -5.97 1.12
N SER A 97 14.82 -5.60 0.87
CA SER A 97 13.74 -5.78 1.83
C SER A 97 13.08 -7.16 1.75
N LYS A 98 13.41 -7.99 0.75
CA LYS A 98 12.93 -9.38 0.68
C LYS A 98 13.55 -10.23 1.80
N GLY A 99 12.80 -11.23 2.27
CA GLY A 99 13.29 -12.18 3.31
C GLY A 99 13.24 -11.67 4.75
N HIS A 100 12.74 -10.45 4.97
CA HIS A 100 12.65 -9.81 6.29
C HIS A 100 11.25 -9.84 6.93
N GLY A 101 10.31 -10.60 6.35
CA GLY A 101 8.97 -10.75 6.91
C GLY A 101 7.93 -9.69 6.49
N TYR A 102 8.33 -8.66 5.73
CA TYR A 102 7.41 -7.56 5.33
C TYR A 102 6.24 -7.96 4.42
N GLY A 103 6.24 -9.18 3.89
CA GLY A 103 5.17 -9.70 3.03
C GLY A 103 4.96 -11.19 3.24
N THR A 104 5.21 -11.68 4.45
CA THR A 104 4.99 -13.10 4.79
C THR A 104 3.52 -13.46 4.60
N ALA A 105 3.29 -14.61 3.97
CA ALA A 105 2.01 -15.30 3.86
C ALA A 105 2.13 -16.68 4.52
#